data_AF-A0A4R9IGE8-F1
#
_entry.id   AF-A0A4R9IGE8-F1
#
_cell.length_a   1.000
_cell.length_b   1.000
_cell.length_c   1.000
_cell.angle_alpha   90.00
_cell.angle_beta   90.00
_cell.angle_gamma   90.00
#
_symmetry.space_group_name_H-M   'P 1'
#
loop_
_entity.id
_entity.type
_entity.pdbx_description
1 polymer ?
#
loop_
_entity_poly.entity_id
_entity_poly.type
_entity_poly.pdbx_seq_one_letter_code
_entity_poly.pdbx_strand_id
1 'polypeptide(L)'
;MARTCVVTGKGTTAGNNVSHSHKKNRRIWKVNVITKKIFLEDENRWVRVKISTRALRTLRKKGLKVAIKDHGGDITAITPKKYVGITPKAQPAA
;
A
#
# COMPACT_ATOMS: atom_id res chain seq x y z
N MET A 1 6.07 -14.00 -2.68
CA MET A 1 5.32 -12.72 -2.77
C MET A 1 6.26 -11.54 -2.57
N ALA A 2 6.25 -10.57 -3.48
CA ALA A 2 7.04 -9.34 -3.34
C ALA A 2 6.62 -8.55 -2.09
N ARG A 3 7.61 -8.00 -1.35
CA ARG A 3 7.37 -7.08 -0.21
C ARG A 3 7.13 -5.66 -0.74
N THR A 4 6.00 -5.48 -1.41
CA THR A 4 5.57 -4.19 -1.95
C THR A 4 4.38 -3.68 -1.16
N CYS A 5 4.41 -2.40 -0.78
CA CYS A 5 3.26 -1.75 -0.14
C CYS A 5 2.23 -1.38 -1.20
N VAL A 6 0.98 -1.80 -1.04
CA VAL A 6 -0.10 -1.51 -2.00
C VAL A 6 -0.39 -0.01 -2.10
N VAL A 7 -0.46 0.69 -0.96
CA VAL A 7 -0.84 2.12 -0.91
C VAL A 7 0.27 3.06 -1.42
N THR A 8 1.54 2.67 -1.29
CA THR A 8 2.67 3.59 -1.58
C THR A 8 3.57 3.10 -2.70
N GLY A 9 3.32 1.92 -3.26
CA GLY A 9 4.20 1.27 -4.25
C GLY A 9 5.61 0.92 -3.75
N LYS A 10 5.96 1.25 -2.49
CA LYS A 10 7.31 1.10 -1.97
C LYS A 10 7.73 -0.37 -1.95
N GLY A 11 8.75 -0.65 -2.75
CA GLY A 11 9.39 -1.95 -2.87
C GLY A 11 10.69 -2.04 -2.09
N THR A 12 11.34 -3.19 -2.24
CA THR A 12 12.63 -3.48 -1.61
C THR A 12 13.73 -2.71 -2.34
N THR A 13 14.66 -2.11 -1.61
CA THR A 13 15.79 -1.35 -2.20
C THR A 13 17.08 -2.13 -2.00
N ALA A 14 17.95 -2.16 -3.01
CA ALA A 14 19.28 -2.77 -2.93
C ALA A 14 20.37 -1.72 -2.70
N GLY A 15 21.44 -2.09 -2.01
CA GLY A 15 22.66 -1.29 -1.91
C GLY A 15 23.72 -1.99 -1.10
N ASN A 16 24.57 -1.25 -0.38
CA ASN A 16 25.76 -1.80 0.27
C ASN A 16 25.79 -1.48 1.77
N ASN A 17 26.33 -2.39 2.56
CA ASN A 17 26.87 -2.08 3.88
C ASN A 17 28.32 -1.62 3.69
N VAL A 18 28.70 -0.49 4.28
CA VAL A 18 30.04 0.08 4.17
C VAL A 18 30.70 -0.04 5.54
N SER A 19 31.83 -0.76 5.62
CA SER A 19 32.61 -0.84 6.87
C SER A 19 33.42 0.43 7.10
N HIS A 20 33.99 0.57 8.30
CA HIS A 20 34.97 1.63 8.61
C HIS A 20 36.16 1.65 7.63
N SER A 21 36.57 0.49 7.13
CA SER A 21 37.58 0.31 6.09
C SER A 21 37.05 0.43 4.66
N HIS A 22 35.84 0.98 4.46
CA HIS A 22 35.17 1.15 3.17
C HIS A 22 34.94 -0.14 2.36
N LYS A 23 34.95 -1.31 2.99
CA LYS A 23 34.56 -2.57 2.33
C LYS A 23 33.06 -2.55 2.09
N LYS A 24 32.65 -2.75 0.83
CA LYS A 24 31.25 -2.67 0.37
C LYS A 24 30.67 -4.06 0.22
N ASN A 25 29.81 -4.46 1.15
CA ASN A 25 29.09 -5.74 1.07
C ASN A 25 27.66 -5.52 0.59
N ARG A 26 27.18 -6.28 -0.40
CA ARG A 26 25.80 -6.16 -0.91
C ARG A 26 24.79 -6.44 0.21
N ARG A 27 23.77 -5.59 0.33
CA ARG A 27 22.62 -5.80 1.23
C ARG A 27 21.32 -5.36 0.59
N ILE A 28 20.23 -5.88 1.14
CA ILE A 28 18.87 -5.60 0.69
C ILE A 28 18.09 -4.97 1.83
N TRP A 29 17.56 -3.76 1.63
CA TRP A 29 16.67 -3.08 2.58
C TRP A 29 15.21 -3.43 2.27
N LYS A 30 14.65 -4.27 3.15
CA LYS A 30 13.25 -4.69 3.08
C LYS A 30 12.35 -3.61 3.68
N VAL A 31 11.22 -3.36 3.03
CA VAL A 31 10.16 -2.51 3.60
C VAL A 31 9.51 -3.25 4.79
N ASN A 32 9.20 -2.51 5.85
CA ASN A 32 8.41 -3.01 6.98
C ASN A 32 6.93 -3.04 6.60
N VAL A 33 6.51 -4.17 6.02
CA VAL A 33 5.14 -4.42 5.55
C VAL A 33 4.42 -5.34 6.53
N ILE A 34 3.22 -4.95 6.94
CA ILE A 34 2.35 -5.68 7.86
C ILE A 34 1.02 -5.93 7.14
N THR A 35 0.40 -7.09 7.39
CA THR A 35 -0.95 -7.37 6.90
C THR A 35 -1.97 -6.82 7.90
N LYS A 36 -2.80 -5.87 7.47
CA LYS A 36 -3.87 -5.28 8.30
C LYS A 36 -5.19 -5.23 7.53
N LYS A 37 -6.29 -5.22 8.27
CA LYS A 37 -7.62 -4.98 7.72
C LYS A 37 -7.85 -3.47 7.69
N ILE A 38 -8.34 -2.97 6.56
CA ILE A 38 -8.72 -1.57 6.38
C ILE A 38 -10.17 -1.56 5.93
N PHE A 39 -10.94 -0.62 6.48
CA PHE A 39 -12.33 -0.42 6.12
C PHE A 39 -12.42 0.52 4.91
N LEU A 40 -13.16 0.11 3.88
CA LEU A 40 -13.52 0.98 2.76
C LEU A 40 -14.96 1.45 2.94
N GLU A 41 -15.13 2.75 3.04
CA GLU A 41 -16.44 3.39 3.16
C GLU A 41 -17.26 3.25 1.87
N ASP A 42 -16.61 3.30 0.70
CA ASP A 42 -17.29 3.25 -0.61
C ASP A 42 -17.96 1.89 -0.89
N GLU A 43 -17.42 0.80 -0.36
CA GLU A 43 -17.91 -0.57 -0.56
C GLU A 43 -18.46 -1.20 0.74
N ASN A 44 -18.50 -0.42 1.83
CA ASN A 44 -18.91 -0.83 3.18
C ASN A 44 -18.31 -2.18 3.64
N ARG A 45 -17.00 -2.39 3.41
CA ARG A 45 -16.35 -3.69 3.67
C ARG A 45 -14.94 -3.59 4.23
N TRP A 46 -14.52 -4.68 4.87
CA TRP A 46 -13.16 -4.85 5.39
C TRP A 46 -12.28 -5.59 4.39
N VAL A 47 -11.19 -4.96 3.95
CA VAL A 47 -10.21 -5.58 3.04
C VAL A 47 -8.89 -5.83 3.76
N ARG A 48 -8.31 -7.02 3.56
CA ARG A 48 -6.97 -7.36 4.06
C ARG A 48 -5.93 -6.86 3.07
N VAL A 49 -5.09 -5.91 3.51
CA VAL A 49 -4.07 -5.30 2.65
C VAL A 49 -2.69 -5.46 3.28
N LYS A 50 -1.68 -5.64 2.43
CA LYS A 50 -0.27 -5.55 2.82
C LYS A 50 0.15 -4.09 2.78
N ILE A 51 0.40 -3.53 3.96
CA ILE A 51 0.66 -2.11 4.12
C ILE A 51 1.96 -1.84 4.86
N SER A 52 2.69 -0.81 4.43
CA SER A 52 3.86 -0.35 5.19
C SER A 52 3.42 0.43 6.43
N THR A 53 4.23 0.38 7.49
CA THR A 53 3.95 1.13 8.73
C THR A 53 3.89 2.65 8.50
N ARG A 54 4.71 3.17 7.58
CA ARG A 54 4.65 4.58 7.16
C ARG A 54 3.32 4.92 6.50
N ALA A 55 2.81 4.05 5.62
CA ALA A 55 1.51 4.25 4.99
C ALA A 55 0.37 4.20 6.01
N LEU A 56 0.45 3.29 7.00
CA LEU A 56 -0.54 3.23 8.09
C LEU A 56 -0.62 4.55 8.88
N ARG A 57 0.53 5.19 9.13
CA ARG A 57 0.58 6.51 9.76
C ARG A 57 -0.08 7.59 8.90
N THR A 58 0.18 7.58 7.59
CA THR A 58 -0.44 8.52 6.65
C THR A 58 -1.96 8.34 6.59
N LEU A 59 -2.44 7.09 6.55
CA LEU A 59 -3.86 6.73 6.58
C LEU A 59 -4.58 7.28 7.80
N ARG A 60 -3.98 7.12 8.98
CA ARG A 60 -4.56 7.64 10.22
C ARG A 60 -4.66 9.17 10.24
N LYS A 61 -3.76 9.87 9.55
CA LYS A 61 -3.71 11.35 9.54
C LYS A 61 -4.58 11.99 8.46
N LYS A 62 -4.58 11.44 7.24
CA LYS A 62 -5.18 12.06 6.04
C LYS A 62 -6.44 11.34 5.54
N GLY A 63 -6.76 10.15 6.06
CA GLY A 63 -7.81 9.29 5.53
C GLY A 63 -7.37 8.51 4.28
N LEU A 64 -8.23 7.57 3.85
CA LEU A 64 -7.94 6.61 2.78
C LEU A 64 -7.74 7.28 1.41
N LYS A 65 -8.69 8.16 1.05
CA LYS A 65 -8.77 8.77 -0.29
C LYS A 65 -7.58 9.67 -0.61
N VAL A 66 -7.17 10.49 0.36
CA VAL A 66 -6.03 11.42 0.20
C VAL A 66 -4.70 10.65 0.15
N ALA A 67 -4.55 9.62 0.98
CA ALA A 67 -3.33 8.82 1.00
C ALA A 67 -3.09 8.05 -0.32
N ILE A 68 -4.17 7.66 -1.01
CA ILE A 68 -4.10 7.00 -2.32
C ILE A 68 -3.72 8.01 -3.41
N LYS A 69 -4.33 9.21 -3.39
CA LYS A 69 -4.04 10.30 -4.34
C LYS A 69 -2.59 10.78 -4.28
N ASP A 70 -2.04 10.94 -3.08
CA ASP A 70 -0.66 11.43 -2.86
C ASP A 70 0.43 10.47 -3.35
N HIS A 71 0.10 9.19 -3.53
CA HIS A 71 1.09 8.15 -3.79
C HIS A 71 0.89 7.42 -5.11
N GLY A 72 -0.12 7.79 -5.89
CA GLY A 72 -0.42 7.17 -7.19
C GLY A 72 -0.68 5.67 -7.08
N GLY A 73 -1.18 5.20 -5.92
CA GLY A 73 -1.41 3.78 -5.67
C GLY A 73 -2.69 3.30 -6.35
N ASP A 74 -2.61 2.23 -7.11
CA ASP A 74 -3.76 1.71 -7.85
C ASP A 74 -4.78 1.03 -6.94
N ILE A 75 -6.05 1.44 -7.10
CA ILE A 75 -7.24 0.81 -6.49
C ILE A 75 -7.40 -0.65 -6.95
N THR A 76 -6.79 -1.03 -8.08
CA THR A 76 -6.90 -2.37 -8.71
C THR A 76 -6.25 -3.50 -7.91
N ALA A 77 -5.39 -3.18 -6.93
CA ALA A 77 -4.80 -4.18 -6.03
C ALA A 77 -5.62 -4.38 -4.73
N ILE A 78 -6.65 -3.56 -4.50
CA ILE A 78 -7.56 -3.62 -3.35
C ILE A 78 -8.87 -4.33 -3.73
N THR A 79 -9.21 -4.36 -5.02
CA THR A 79 -10.29 -5.20 -5.56
C THR A 79 -9.79 -6.63 -5.77
N PRO A 80 -10.48 -7.67 -5.24
CA PRO A 80 -10.26 -9.02 -5.74
C PRO A 80 -10.59 -9.02 -7.24
N LYS A 81 -9.79 -9.73 -8.06
CA LYS A 81 -9.94 -9.93 -9.52
C LYS A 81 -11.37 -10.31 -10.00
N LYS A 82 -12.31 -10.55 -9.09
CA LYS A 82 -13.72 -10.89 -9.35
C LYS A 82 -14.62 -9.68 -9.71
N TYR A 83 -14.15 -8.43 -9.58
CA TYR A 83 -14.98 -7.22 -9.77
C TYR A 83 -14.44 -6.24 -10.85
N VAL A 84 -13.66 -6.73 -11.81
CA VAL A 84 -13.34 -5.97 -13.04
C VAL A 84 -14.59 -5.99 -13.92
N GLY A 85 -15.54 -5.08 -13.68
CA GLY A 85 -16.75 -4.96 -14.51
C GLY A 85 -18.04 -4.54 -13.80
N ILE A 86 -18.04 -4.32 -12.49
CA ILE A 86 -19.23 -3.78 -11.81
C ILE A 86 -18.96 -2.31 -11.51
N THR A 87 -19.38 -1.44 -12.43
CA THR A 87 -19.61 -0.02 -12.15
C THR A 87 -20.54 0.06 -10.94
N PRO A 88 -20.16 0.71 -9.82
CA PRO A 88 -21.11 0.97 -8.76
C PRO A 88 -22.19 1.88 -9.36
N LYS A 89 -23.40 1.33 -9.49
CA LYS A 89 -24.60 2.05 -9.93
C LYS A 89 -24.67 3.32 -9.07
N ALA A 90 -24.59 4.48 -9.71
CA ALA A 90 -24.74 5.77 -9.07
C ALA A 90 -25.95 5.71 -8.12
N GLN A 91 -25.73 5.98 -6.83
CA GLN A 91 -26.83 6.17 -5.90
C GLN A 91 -27.64 7.37 -6.40
N PRO A 92 -28.95 7.25 -6.63
CA PRO A 92 -29.78 8.41 -6.92
C PRO A 92 -29.78 9.29 -5.68
N ALA A 93 -29.38 10.55 -5.86
CA ALA A 93 -29.54 11.59 -4.85
C ALA A 93 -31.04 11.74 -4.52
N ALA A 94 -31.39 11.52 -3.26
CA ALA A 94 -32.65 11.94 -2.63
C ALA A 94 -32.37 12.13 -1.13
#